data_AF-A0A523Q4T5-F1
#
_entry.id   AF-A0A523Q4T5-F1
#
_cell.length_a   1.000
_cell.length_b   1.000
_cell.length_c   1.000
_cell.angle_alpha   90.00
_cell.angle_beta   90.00
_cell.angle_gamma   90.00
#
_symmetry.space_group_name_H-M   'P 1'
#
loop_
_entity.id
_entity.type
_entity.pdbx_description
1 polymer ?
#
loop_
_entity_poly.entity_id
_entity_poly.type
_entity_poly.pdbx_seq_one_letter_code
_entity_poly.pdbx_strand_id
1 'polypeptide(L)'
;MNREMLMLVDAISREKSVDRDVVFAAVESALASATKKLHGGEVDIRVAINQDTGEYETFRRWHVVPDEAGLQIPDAEILLFEAKEQIPDIEVDDHIEEGMESVPIGRIGAQAAKQVILQKIRDAEREQLLNDFLSRGEKIFVGTVKRLDKGDVIKRVDIVLWSEDPAQFVIGALAPANVQSIVVDEEKHAMDVVVDEENLAIAIGRGGQNVRLASELTGWRINIMTAEESAAKQAEESGSIRKLFVEKLDVDAEVADLLIDEGFTSLEEVAYVPLQEMLEIEGFDEDTVSELRNRAKDALLTMEIAREEKVDEVSQDLRDLEGLNHDVIGKLADGGIHTRDDLADLAVDELVEMTGVDEAQAKALIMKAREHWFN
;
A
#
# COMPACT_ATOMS: atom_id res chain seq x y z
N MET A 1 -41.52 22.71 -43.13
CA MET A 1 -41.81 22.12 -41.81
C MET A 1 -41.63 20.61 -41.86
N ASN A 2 -40.60 20.09 -41.20
CA ASN A 2 -40.38 18.65 -41.10
C ASN A 2 -40.91 18.13 -39.74
N ARG A 3 -42.24 17.95 -39.67
CA ARG A 3 -42.93 17.54 -38.42
C ARG A 3 -42.54 16.13 -37.93
N GLU A 4 -42.04 15.28 -38.82
CA GLU A 4 -41.67 13.90 -38.48
C GLU A 4 -40.44 13.85 -37.56
N MET A 5 -39.46 14.74 -37.77
CA MET A 5 -38.27 14.82 -36.93
C MET A 5 -38.61 15.27 -35.51
N LEU A 6 -39.42 16.32 -35.36
CA LEU A 6 -39.81 16.85 -34.05
C LEU A 6 -40.59 15.80 -33.24
N MET A 7 -41.50 15.06 -33.88
CA MET A 7 -42.22 13.96 -33.22
C MET A 7 -41.29 12.82 -32.79
N LEU A 8 -40.26 12.50 -33.58
CA LEU A 8 -39.26 11.49 -33.21
C LEU A 8 -38.43 11.92 -32.00
N VAL A 9 -37.95 13.17 -31.98
CA VAL A 9 -37.20 13.73 -30.87
C VAL A 9 -38.04 13.75 -29.59
N ASP A 10 -39.29 14.21 -29.67
CA ASP A 10 -40.20 14.25 -28.52
C ASP A 10 -40.54 12.86 -27.99
N ALA A 11 -40.71 11.87 -28.86
CA ALA A 11 -40.97 10.49 -28.45
C ALA A 11 -39.76 9.90 -27.70
N ILE A 12 -38.55 10.13 -28.19
CA ILE A 12 -37.31 9.60 -27.58
C ILE A 12 -37.02 10.30 -26.24
N SER A 13 -37.16 11.63 -26.18
CA SER A 13 -36.98 12.42 -24.96
C SER A 13 -37.93 11.93 -23.85
N ARG A 14 -39.20 11.65 -24.17
CA ARG A 14 -40.17 11.10 -23.22
C ARG A 14 -39.89 9.65 -22.81
N GLU A 15 -39.53 8.77 -23.74
CA GLU A 15 -39.28 7.36 -23.43
C GLU A 15 -38.07 7.18 -22.52
N LYS A 16 -37.03 8.00 -22.71
CA LYS A 16 -35.74 7.86 -21.99
C LYS A 16 -35.52 8.91 -20.91
N SER A 17 -36.46 9.83 -20.71
CA SER A 17 -36.34 10.93 -19.73
C SER A 17 -35.06 11.77 -19.91
N VAL A 18 -34.71 12.04 -21.17
CA VAL A 18 -33.50 12.82 -21.55
C VAL A 18 -33.93 14.16 -22.14
N ASP A 19 -33.15 15.21 -21.87
CA ASP A 19 -33.39 16.57 -22.39
C ASP A 19 -33.42 16.60 -23.92
N ARG A 20 -34.31 17.41 -24.50
CA ARG A 20 -34.49 17.55 -25.95
C ARG A 20 -33.20 18.01 -26.63
N ASP A 21 -32.42 18.89 -25.99
CA ASP A 21 -31.17 19.39 -26.55
C ASP A 21 -30.14 18.28 -26.77
N VAL A 22 -30.07 17.33 -25.83
CA VAL A 22 -29.19 16.16 -25.93
C VAL A 22 -29.63 15.24 -27.07
N VAL A 23 -30.94 15.08 -27.26
CA VAL A 23 -31.49 14.28 -28.36
C VAL A 23 -31.22 14.95 -29.71
N PHE A 24 -31.39 16.27 -29.83
CA PHE A 24 -31.06 17.02 -31.06
C PHE A 24 -29.58 16.89 -31.41
N ALA A 25 -28.67 17.11 -30.46
CA ALA A 25 -27.23 16.96 -30.68
C ALA A 25 -26.84 15.53 -31.11
N ALA A 26 -27.53 14.51 -30.59
CA ALA A 26 -27.33 13.13 -31.01
C ALA A 26 -27.82 12.86 -32.43
N VAL A 27 -28.95 13.45 -32.83
CA VAL A 27 -29.49 13.34 -34.20
C VAL A 27 -28.57 14.05 -35.19
N GLU A 28 -28.12 15.28 -34.89
CA GLU A 28 -27.16 16.04 -35.70
C GLU A 28 -25.88 15.24 -35.95
N SER A 29 -25.28 14.71 -34.88
CA SER A 29 -24.08 13.89 -34.96
C SER A 29 -24.28 12.63 -35.80
N ALA A 30 -25.45 12.00 -35.71
CA ALA A 30 -25.76 10.82 -36.51
C ALA A 30 -25.95 11.14 -38.00
N LEU A 31 -26.63 12.25 -38.31
CA LEU A 31 -26.80 12.73 -39.69
C LEU A 31 -25.46 13.14 -40.30
N ALA A 32 -24.60 13.79 -39.53
CA ALA A 32 -23.23 14.11 -39.93
C ALA A 32 -22.43 12.84 -40.26
N SER A 33 -22.47 11.83 -39.39
CA SER A 33 -21.77 10.55 -39.62
C SER A 33 -22.33 9.78 -40.83
N ALA A 34 -23.64 9.80 -41.03
CA ALA A 34 -24.27 9.16 -42.19
C ALA A 34 -23.89 9.86 -43.50
N THR A 35 -23.86 11.19 -43.50
CA THR A 35 -23.45 11.99 -44.66
C THR A 35 -21.96 11.81 -44.95
N LYS A 36 -21.12 11.75 -43.91
CA LYS A 36 -19.67 11.43 -44.03
C LYS A 36 -19.40 10.10 -44.69
N LYS A 37 -20.25 9.08 -44.48
CA LYS A 37 -20.07 7.77 -45.16
C LYS A 37 -20.44 7.80 -46.64
N LEU A 38 -21.26 8.75 -47.08
CA LEU A 38 -21.67 8.87 -48.48
C LEU A 38 -20.66 9.68 -49.30
N HIS A 39 -19.93 10.59 -48.66
CA HIS A 39 -18.83 11.33 -49.26
C HIS A 39 -17.50 10.60 -48.97
N GLY A 40 -16.79 10.18 -50.02
CA GLY A 40 -15.47 9.58 -49.83
C GLY A 40 -14.46 10.59 -49.27
N GLY A 41 -13.50 10.12 -48.47
CA GLY A 41 -12.45 10.95 -47.85
C GLY A 41 -12.66 11.18 -46.35
N GLU A 42 -11.75 11.94 -45.74
CA GLU A 42 -11.80 12.29 -44.31
C GLU A 42 -12.51 13.62 -44.05
N VAL A 43 -13.56 13.93 -44.81
CA VAL A 43 -14.31 15.19 -44.68
C VAL A 43 -14.89 15.38 -43.28
N ASP A 44 -14.90 16.63 -42.79
CA ASP A 44 -15.66 17.01 -41.60
C ASP A 44 -17.03 17.56 -42.01
N ILE A 45 -18.08 17.07 -41.34
CA ILE A 45 -19.46 17.42 -41.65
C ILE A 45 -20.17 17.81 -40.35
N ARG A 46 -20.86 18.94 -40.41
CA ARG A 46 -21.74 19.42 -39.35
C ARG A 46 -23.17 19.45 -39.88
N VAL A 47 -24.11 19.04 -39.06
CA VAL A 47 -25.54 19.18 -39.33
C VAL A 47 -26.12 20.06 -38.23
N ALA A 48 -26.89 21.07 -38.61
CA ALA A 48 -27.61 21.93 -37.68
C ALA A 48 -29.11 21.74 -37.88
N ILE A 49 -29.83 21.44 -36.80
CA ILE A 49 -31.28 21.25 -36.81
C ILE A 49 -31.95 22.45 -36.15
N ASN A 50 -32.91 23.06 -36.85
CA ASN A 50 -33.79 24.05 -36.24
C ASN A 50 -34.79 23.35 -35.33
N GLN A 51 -34.71 23.63 -34.03
CA GLN A 51 -35.51 22.97 -33.00
C GLN A 51 -37.02 23.27 -33.08
N ASP A 52 -37.42 24.36 -33.72
CA ASP A 52 -38.82 24.77 -33.86
C ASP A 52 -39.47 24.22 -35.14
N THR A 53 -38.71 24.17 -36.24
CA THR A 53 -39.25 23.80 -37.56
C THR A 53 -38.93 22.34 -37.95
N GLY A 54 -37.93 21.74 -37.31
CA GLY A 54 -37.37 20.42 -37.64
C GLY A 54 -36.59 20.38 -38.96
N GLU A 55 -36.39 21.53 -39.60
CA GLU A 55 -35.58 21.65 -40.80
C GLU A 55 -34.11 21.60 -40.42
N TYR A 56 -33.31 20.95 -41.26
CA TYR A 56 -31.89 20.76 -40.99
C TYR A 56 -31.07 21.13 -42.21
N GLU A 57 -29.90 21.70 -41.93
CA GLU A 57 -28.93 22.09 -42.93
C GLU A 57 -27.62 21.35 -42.65
N THR A 58 -27.00 20.89 -43.72
CA THR A 58 -25.71 20.20 -43.65
C THR A 58 -24.62 21.11 -44.19
N PHE A 59 -23.51 21.15 -43.48
CA PHE A 59 -22.33 21.94 -43.81
C PHE A 59 -21.12 21.03 -43.86
N ARG A 60 -20.29 21.20 -44.90
CA ARG A 60 -18.93 20.70 -44.89
C ARG A 60 -18.05 21.72 -44.18
N ARG A 61 -17.16 21.25 -43.31
CA ARG A 61 -16.26 22.09 -42.55
C ARG A 61 -14.81 21.86 -42.93
N TRP A 62 -14.04 22.94 -42.97
CA TRP A 62 -12.59 22.91 -43.04
C TRP A 62 -12.01 23.60 -41.82
N HIS A 63 -11.12 22.89 -41.14
CA HIS A 63 -10.37 23.40 -40.00
C HIS A 63 -9.21 24.27 -40.49
N VAL A 64 -9.11 25.50 -40.00
CA VAL A 64 -8.05 26.44 -40.38
C VAL A 64 -6.77 26.10 -39.62
N VAL A 65 -5.74 25.68 -40.34
CA VAL A 65 -4.44 25.32 -39.78
C VAL A 65 -3.38 26.37 -40.10
N PRO A 66 -2.31 26.50 -39.27
CA PRO A 66 -1.21 27.42 -39.57
C PRO A 66 -0.55 27.11 -40.91
N ASP A 67 -0.15 28.15 -41.65
CA ASP A 67 0.50 28.01 -42.95
C ASP A 67 1.77 27.13 -42.90
N GLU A 68 2.47 27.16 -41.75
CA GLU A 68 3.71 26.42 -41.52
C GLU A 68 3.47 24.93 -41.18
N ALA A 69 2.27 24.55 -40.72
CA ALA A 69 1.96 23.19 -40.28
C ALA A 69 1.72 22.23 -41.47
N GLY A 70 1.35 22.78 -42.62
CA GLY A 70 0.87 22.01 -43.77
C GLY A 70 -0.46 21.31 -43.51
N LEU A 71 -1.04 20.73 -44.57
CA LEU A 71 -2.29 19.96 -44.48
C LEU A 71 -1.98 18.51 -44.10
N GLN A 72 -2.44 18.08 -42.93
CA GLN A 72 -2.43 16.68 -42.50
C GLN A 72 -3.63 15.93 -43.08
N ILE A 73 -4.78 16.60 -43.15
CA ILE A 73 -6.04 16.07 -43.69
C ILE A 73 -6.54 17.02 -44.78
N PRO A 74 -6.06 16.87 -46.03
CA PRO A 74 -6.42 17.78 -47.13
C PRO A 74 -7.93 17.91 -47.40
N ASP A 75 -8.71 16.90 -47.03
CA ASP A 75 -10.17 16.88 -47.21
C ASP A 75 -10.96 17.63 -46.12
N ALA A 76 -10.31 18.02 -45.02
CA ALA A 76 -10.95 18.64 -43.85
C ALA A 76 -10.16 19.82 -43.26
N GLU A 77 -9.04 20.22 -43.86
CA GLU A 77 -8.19 21.32 -43.41
C GLU A 77 -7.97 22.33 -44.53
N ILE A 78 -7.73 23.58 -44.15
CA ILE A 78 -7.37 24.68 -45.06
C ILE A 78 -6.30 25.54 -44.42
N LEU A 79 -5.34 26.04 -45.21
CA LEU A 79 -4.28 26.90 -44.70
C LEU A 79 -4.83 28.30 -44.39
N LEU A 80 -4.29 28.96 -43.37
CA LEU A 80 -4.73 30.28 -42.93
C LEU A 80 -4.72 31.31 -44.06
N PHE A 81 -3.71 31.30 -44.95
CA PHE A 81 -3.67 32.23 -46.07
C PHE A 81 -4.84 32.03 -47.05
N GLU A 82 -5.22 30.78 -47.34
CA GLU A 82 -6.35 30.44 -48.22
C GLU A 82 -7.69 30.73 -47.54
N ALA A 83 -7.79 30.46 -46.24
CA ALA A 83 -8.96 30.76 -45.43
C ALA A 83 -9.26 32.28 -45.43
N LYS A 84 -8.22 33.10 -45.32
CA LYS A 84 -8.31 34.57 -45.33
C LYS A 84 -8.75 35.17 -46.66
N GLU A 85 -8.58 34.45 -47.77
CA GLU A 85 -9.13 34.89 -49.07
C GLU A 85 -10.67 34.84 -49.08
N GLN A 86 -11.26 33.94 -48.28
CA GLN A 86 -12.71 33.78 -48.16
C GLN A 86 -13.28 34.63 -47.02
N ILE A 87 -12.62 34.62 -45.86
CA ILE A 87 -13.06 35.32 -44.64
C ILE A 87 -11.86 36.10 -44.09
N PRO A 88 -11.76 37.43 -44.34
CA PRO A 88 -10.58 38.22 -44.00
C PRO A 88 -10.19 38.22 -42.51
N ASP A 89 -11.17 38.05 -41.61
CA ASP A 89 -11.01 38.09 -40.16
C ASP A 89 -10.88 36.71 -39.51
N ILE A 90 -10.66 35.63 -40.28
CA ILE A 90 -10.57 34.26 -39.75
C ILE A 90 -9.20 33.98 -39.09
N GLU A 91 -9.22 33.26 -37.97
CA GLU A 91 -8.03 32.89 -37.19
C GLU A 91 -7.70 31.39 -37.34
N VAL A 92 -6.54 30.99 -36.81
CA VAL A 92 -6.18 29.57 -36.71
C VAL A 92 -7.12 28.88 -35.72
N ASP A 93 -7.46 27.62 -35.98
CA ASP A 93 -8.42 26.78 -35.24
C ASP A 93 -9.91 27.15 -35.47
N ASP A 94 -10.20 28.20 -36.25
CA ASP A 94 -11.55 28.47 -36.76
C ASP A 94 -11.96 27.43 -37.82
N HIS A 95 -13.25 27.46 -38.18
CA HIS A 95 -13.81 26.57 -39.18
C HIS A 95 -14.50 27.37 -40.29
N ILE A 96 -14.19 27.04 -41.55
CA ILE A 96 -14.97 27.50 -42.70
C ILE A 96 -16.08 26.49 -42.94
N GLU A 97 -17.32 26.98 -43.06
CA GLU A 97 -18.50 26.15 -43.33
C GLU A 97 -19.05 26.45 -44.73
N GLU A 98 -19.18 25.42 -45.57
CA GLU A 98 -19.84 25.51 -46.87
C GLU A 98 -21.11 24.65 -46.86
N GLY A 99 -22.24 25.26 -47.22
CA GLY A 99 -23.52 24.56 -47.28
C GLY A 99 -23.52 23.48 -48.37
N MET A 100 -24.02 22.29 -48.04
CA MET A 100 -24.08 21.16 -48.96
C MET A 100 -25.49 20.56 -49.04
N GLU A 101 -25.73 19.76 -50.09
CA GLU A 101 -27.01 19.08 -50.24
C GLU A 101 -27.26 18.13 -49.06
N SER A 102 -28.35 18.39 -48.35
CA SER A 102 -28.73 17.60 -47.18
C SER A 102 -29.29 16.26 -47.64
N VAL A 103 -28.63 15.17 -47.25
CA VAL A 103 -29.09 13.82 -47.57
C VAL A 103 -30.45 13.60 -46.88
N PRO A 104 -31.51 13.21 -47.61
CA PRO A 104 -32.79 12.94 -47.00
C PRO A 104 -32.66 11.76 -46.03
N ILE A 105 -33.36 11.85 -44.89
CA ILE A 105 -33.47 10.76 -43.93
C ILE A 105 -34.23 9.60 -44.60
N GLY A 106 -33.50 8.79 -45.36
CA GLY A 106 -33.99 7.49 -45.83
C GLY A 106 -34.06 6.49 -44.67
N ARG A 107 -34.47 5.26 -44.95
CA ARG A 107 -34.55 4.18 -43.93
C ARG A 107 -33.19 3.87 -43.27
N ILE A 108 -32.10 4.01 -44.01
CA ILE A 108 -30.73 3.74 -43.52
C ILE A 108 -30.27 4.84 -42.54
N GLY A 109 -30.61 6.11 -42.83
CA GLY A 109 -30.34 7.24 -41.94
C GLY A 109 -31.12 7.14 -40.62
N ALA A 110 -32.38 6.72 -40.67
CA ALA A 110 -33.22 6.54 -39.48
C ALA A 110 -32.70 5.40 -38.56
N GLN A 111 -32.22 4.29 -39.11
CA GLN A 111 -31.65 3.18 -38.31
C GLN A 111 -30.28 3.53 -37.72
N ALA A 112 -29.41 4.17 -38.50
CA ALA A 112 -28.11 4.64 -38.01
C ALA A 112 -28.28 5.72 -36.93
N ALA A 113 -29.20 6.67 -37.13
CA ALA A 113 -29.55 7.67 -36.13
C ALA A 113 -30.08 7.03 -34.84
N LYS A 114 -30.99 6.07 -34.94
CA LYS A 114 -31.47 5.34 -33.76
C LYS A 114 -30.34 4.68 -32.97
N GLN A 115 -29.37 4.07 -33.63
CA GLN A 115 -28.25 3.40 -32.96
C GLN A 115 -27.31 4.40 -32.27
N VAL A 116 -26.96 5.50 -32.95
CA VAL A 116 -26.12 6.57 -32.39
C VAL A 116 -26.82 7.26 -31.22
N ILE A 117 -28.12 7.52 -31.33
CA ILE A 117 -28.93 8.09 -30.25
C ILE A 117 -28.96 7.15 -29.03
N LEU A 118 -29.24 5.85 -29.23
CA LEU A 118 -29.25 4.88 -28.13
C LEU A 118 -27.89 4.74 -27.45
N GLN A 119 -26.80 4.92 -28.21
CA GLN A 119 -25.45 4.93 -27.65
C GLN A 119 -25.20 6.17 -26.81
N LYS A 120 -25.50 7.37 -27.34
CA LYS A 120 -25.31 8.64 -26.63
C LYS A 120 -26.13 8.71 -25.32
N ILE A 121 -27.35 8.16 -25.34
CA ILE A 121 -28.21 8.06 -24.15
C ILE A 121 -27.57 7.14 -23.10
N ARG A 122 -27.05 5.98 -23.50
CA ARG A 122 -26.36 5.07 -22.57
C ARG A 122 -25.12 5.70 -21.96
N ASP A 123 -24.39 6.49 -22.75
CA ASP A 123 -23.19 7.18 -22.28
C ASP A 123 -23.58 8.25 -21.23
N ALA A 124 -24.61 9.05 -21.50
CA ALA A 124 -25.15 10.01 -20.54
C ALA A 124 -25.71 9.35 -19.25
N GLU A 125 -26.47 8.26 -19.38
CA GLU A 125 -26.97 7.48 -18.24
C GLU A 125 -25.82 6.93 -17.37
N ARG A 126 -24.76 6.42 -18.01
CA ARG A 126 -23.57 5.92 -17.32
C ARG A 126 -22.85 7.03 -16.57
N GLU A 127 -22.69 8.20 -17.20
CA GLU A 127 -22.03 9.34 -16.60
C GLU A 127 -22.82 9.88 -15.39
N GLN A 128 -24.15 9.97 -15.50
CA GLN A 128 -25.00 10.33 -14.37
C GLN A 128 -24.88 9.31 -13.22
N LEU A 129 -24.94 8.02 -13.52
CA LEU A 129 -24.82 6.96 -12.50
C LEU A 129 -23.44 6.98 -11.83
N LEU A 130 -22.39 7.29 -12.58
CA LEU A 130 -21.04 7.46 -12.04
C LEU A 130 -20.97 8.66 -11.10
N ASN A 131 -21.53 9.81 -11.49
CA ASN A 131 -21.56 11.01 -10.66
C ASN A 131 -22.37 10.78 -9.37
N ASP A 132 -23.52 10.12 -9.47
CA ASP A 132 -24.34 9.73 -8.33
C ASP A 132 -23.60 8.74 -7.41
N PHE A 133 -22.81 7.83 -7.97
CA PHE A 133 -21.98 6.90 -7.21
C PHE A 133 -20.85 7.63 -6.46
N LEU A 134 -20.11 8.50 -7.15
CA LEU A 134 -18.99 9.25 -6.56
C LEU A 134 -19.46 10.22 -5.48
N SER A 135 -20.63 10.84 -5.64
CA SER A 135 -21.18 11.80 -4.66
C SER A 135 -21.55 11.18 -3.31
N ARG A 136 -21.79 9.86 -3.25
CA ARG A 136 -22.14 9.15 -1.99
C ARG A 136 -20.95 9.01 -1.04
N GLY A 137 -19.71 9.06 -1.54
CA GLY A 137 -18.51 8.98 -0.71
C GLY A 137 -18.33 7.66 0.07
N GLU A 138 -19.08 6.62 -0.28
CA GLU A 138 -18.97 5.30 0.34
C GLU A 138 -17.62 4.66 -0.04
N LYS A 139 -16.93 4.06 0.94
CA LYS A 139 -15.61 3.44 0.75
C LYS A 139 -15.65 1.91 0.67
N ILE A 140 -16.74 1.30 1.14
CA ILE A 140 -16.90 -0.16 1.24
C ILE A 140 -18.21 -0.52 0.55
N PHE A 141 -18.15 -1.49 -0.36
CA PHE A 141 -19.31 -1.94 -1.13
C PHE A 141 -19.45 -3.45 -1.04
N VAL A 142 -20.69 -3.91 -0.97
CA VAL A 142 -21.05 -5.33 -1.01
C VAL A 142 -21.74 -5.60 -2.34
N GLY A 143 -21.27 -6.59 -3.10
CA GLY A 143 -21.80 -6.91 -4.41
C GLY A 143 -21.71 -8.41 -4.72
N THR A 144 -22.50 -8.85 -5.70
CA THR A 144 -22.49 -10.24 -6.18
C THR A 144 -21.83 -10.29 -7.54
N VAL A 145 -20.82 -11.14 -7.69
CA VAL A 145 -20.14 -11.38 -8.97
C VAL A 145 -21.11 -12.03 -9.95
N LYS A 146 -21.47 -11.33 -11.04
CA LYS A 146 -22.39 -11.84 -12.06
C LYS A 146 -21.68 -12.52 -13.25
N ARG A 147 -20.46 -12.11 -13.56
CA ARG A 147 -19.66 -12.67 -14.65
C ARG A 147 -18.18 -12.44 -14.39
N LEU A 148 -17.33 -13.35 -14.84
CA LEU A 148 -15.88 -13.26 -14.81
C LEU A 148 -15.38 -13.23 -16.25
N ASP A 149 -14.71 -12.16 -16.65
CA ASP A 149 -14.15 -12.02 -17.98
C ASP A 149 -12.64 -12.40 -17.98
N LYS A 150 -12.07 -12.74 -19.14
CA LYS A 150 -10.67 -13.17 -19.25
C LYS A 150 -9.71 -11.99 -18.95
N GLY A 151 -9.25 -11.93 -17.71
CA GLY A 151 -8.36 -10.87 -17.21
C GLY A 151 -8.59 -10.55 -15.74
N ASP A 152 -9.77 -10.90 -15.20
CA ASP A 152 -10.13 -10.63 -13.81
C ASP A 152 -9.48 -11.64 -12.86
N VAL A 153 -8.61 -11.16 -11.96
CA VAL A 153 -8.05 -11.96 -10.87
C VAL A 153 -8.89 -11.74 -9.62
N ILE A 154 -9.66 -12.76 -9.21
CA ILE A 154 -10.27 -12.76 -7.87
C ILE A 154 -9.15 -13.02 -6.86
N LYS A 155 -8.75 -11.99 -6.11
CA LYS A 155 -7.95 -12.17 -4.90
C LYS A 155 -8.87 -12.64 -3.77
N ARG A 156 -8.43 -13.63 -2.98
CA ARG A 156 -9.12 -14.03 -1.75
C ARG A 156 -8.92 -12.91 -0.73
N VAL A 157 -10.03 -12.37 -0.23
CA VAL A 157 -10.05 -11.30 0.78
C VAL A 157 -10.78 -11.86 1.98
N ASP A 158 -10.08 -11.93 3.10
CA ASP A 158 -10.63 -12.36 4.38
C ASP A 158 -10.83 -11.11 5.27
N ILE A 159 -11.98 -11.04 5.95
CA ILE A 159 -12.34 -9.91 6.82
C ILE A 159 -12.07 -10.33 8.26
N VAL A 160 -11.17 -9.61 8.93
CA VAL A 160 -10.79 -9.84 10.32
C VAL A 160 -11.41 -8.75 11.19
N LEU A 161 -11.90 -9.12 12.38
CA LEU A 161 -12.39 -8.16 13.36
C LEU A 161 -11.20 -7.55 14.11
N TRP A 162 -11.14 -6.22 14.12
CA TRP A 162 -10.12 -5.50 14.88
C TRP A 162 -10.42 -5.53 16.39
N SER A 163 -9.36 -5.59 17.20
CA SER A 163 -9.41 -5.58 18.67
C SER A 163 -8.29 -4.69 19.22
N GLU A 164 -8.56 -4.00 20.33
CA GLU A 164 -7.56 -3.25 21.10
C GLU A 164 -6.60 -4.16 21.85
N ASP A 165 -7.07 -5.35 22.27
CA ASP A 165 -6.22 -6.38 22.86
C ASP A 165 -5.39 -7.06 21.74
N PRO A 166 -4.03 -6.92 21.76
CA PRO A 166 -3.16 -7.48 20.74
C PRO A 166 -3.28 -8.98 20.57
N ALA A 167 -3.47 -9.73 21.67
CA ALA A 167 -3.60 -11.18 21.62
C ALA A 167 -4.89 -11.58 20.88
N GLN A 168 -6.01 -10.92 21.18
CA GLN A 168 -7.28 -11.14 20.47
C GLN A 168 -7.20 -10.74 18.99
N PHE A 169 -6.47 -9.67 18.68
CA PHE A 169 -6.31 -9.24 17.29
C PHE A 169 -5.48 -10.25 16.48
N VAL A 170 -4.41 -10.80 17.06
CA VAL A 170 -3.61 -11.87 16.44
C VAL A 170 -4.42 -13.15 16.25
N ILE A 171 -5.23 -13.56 17.23
CA ILE A 171 -6.15 -14.70 17.08
C ILE A 171 -7.10 -14.49 15.89
N GLY A 172 -7.68 -13.29 15.78
CA GLY A 172 -8.53 -12.93 14.65
C GLY A 172 -7.78 -12.94 13.31
N ALA A 173 -6.54 -12.45 13.29
CA ALA A 173 -5.71 -12.35 12.09
C ALA A 173 -5.24 -13.71 11.56
N LEU A 174 -5.11 -14.72 12.42
CA LEU A 174 -4.72 -16.08 12.05
C LEU A 174 -5.89 -16.97 11.60
N ALA A 175 -7.12 -16.47 11.65
CA ALA A 175 -8.29 -17.18 11.15
C ALA A 175 -8.07 -17.68 9.70
N PRO A 176 -8.45 -18.92 9.37
CA PRO A 176 -9.34 -19.81 10.10
C PRO A 176 -8.65 -20.78 11.07
N ALA A 177 -7.35 -20.61 11.36
CA ALA A 177 -6.65 -21.50 12.29
C ALA A 177 -7.13 -21.30 13.74
N ASN A 178 -7.33 -22.39 14.46
CA ASN A 178 -7.67 -22.35 15.89
C ASN A 178 -6.39 -22.25 16.72
N VAL A 179 -6.29 -21.17 17.49
CA VAL A 179 -5.21 -20.92 18.44
C VAL A 179 -5.57 -21.51 19.80
N GLN A 180 -4.63 -22.23 20.43
CA GLN A 180 -4.83 -22.80 21.77
C GLN A 180 -4.43 -21.82 22.87
N SER A 181 -3.25 -21.23 22.75
CA SER A 181 -2.73 -20.23 23.66
C SER A 181 -1.74 -19.31 22.95
N ILE A 182 -1.49 -18.15 23.55
CA ILE A 182 -0.49 -17.19 23.07
C ILE A 182 0.37 -16.79 24.27
N VAL A 183 1.68 -16.79 24.07
CA VAL A 183 2.66 -16.19 24.98
C VAL A 183 3.15 -14.89 24.33
N VAL A 184 3.07 -13.79 25.08
CA VAL A 184 3.44 -12.46 24.58
C VAL A 184 4.79 -12.08 25.17
N ASP A 185 5.71 -11.68 24.30
CA ASP A 185 7.00 -11.09 24.65
C ASP A 185 6.95 -9.60 24.26
N GLU A 186 6.70 -8.74 25.24
CA GLU A 186 6.58 -7.29 25.03
C GLU A 186 7.92 -6.66 24.67
N GLU A 187 9.03 -7.14 25.25
CA GLU A 187 10.37 -6.59 25.00
C GLU A 187 10.80 -6.81 23.55
N LYS A 188 10.58 -8.02 23.03
CA LYS A 188 10.91 -8.37 21.64
C LYS A 188 9.81 -8.01 20.64
N HIS A 189 8.68 -7.46 21.11
CA HIS A 189 7.48 -7.20 20.32
C HIS A 189 7.08 -8.43 19.47
N ALA A 190 7.06 -9.59 20.12
CA ALA A 190 6.85 -10.90 19.51
C ALA A 190 5.77 -11.69 20.25
N MET A 191 5.09 -12.58 19.53
CA MET A 191 4.09 -13.48 20.09
C MET A 191 4.36 -14.90 19.64
N ASP A 192 4.43 -15.81 20.61
CA ASP A 192 4.47 -17.25 20.34
C ASP A 192 3.04 -17.79 20.41
N VAL A 193 2.55 -18.26 19.27
CA VAL A 193 1.19 -18.76 19.08
C VAL A 193 1.24 -20.28 19.07
N VAL A 194 0.58 -20.88 20.05
CA VAL A 194 0.52 -22.33 20.22
C VAL A 194 -0.73 -22.87 19.54
N VAL A 195 -0.53 -23.85 18.66
CA VAL A 195 -1.59 -24.53 17.90
C VAL A 195 -1.41 -26.06 18.00
N ASP A 196 -2.47 -26.82 17.69
CA ASP A 196 -2.31 -28.26 17.47
C ASP A 196 -1.63 -28.55 16.12
N GLU A 197 -1.18 -29.80 15.95
CA GLU A 197 -0.54 -30.26 14.72
C GLU A 197 -1.42 -30.08 13.48
N GLU A 198 -2.75 -30.19 13.63
CA GLU A 198 -3.70 -30.03 12.52
C GLU A 198 -3.80 -28.56 12.06
N ASN A 199 -3.76 -27.60 12.99
CA ASN A 199 -3.84 -26.18 12.71
C ASN A 199 -2.48 -25.55 12.39
N LEU A 200 -1.34 -26.19 12.70
CA LEU A 200 -0.01 -25.67 12.38
C LEU A 200 0.13 -25.28 10.90
N ALA A 201 -0.23 -26.18 10.00
CA ALA A 201 -0.14 -25.94 8.56
C ALA A 201 -1.13 -24.84 8.08
N ILE A 202 -2.29 -24.73 8.73
CA ILE A 202 -3.33 -23.73 8.40
C ILE A 202 -2.86 -22.34 8.86
N ALA A 203 -2.36 -22.25 10.09
CA ALA A 203 -1.90 -21.02 10.71
C ALA A 203 -0.69 -20.43 9.96
N ILE A 204 0.26 -21.27 9.52
CA ILE A 204 1.39 -20.83 8.69
C ILE A 204 0.91 -20.42 7.29
N GLY A 205 0.01 -21.22 6.69
CA GLY A 205 -0.49 -21.02 5.34
C GLY A 205 0.53 -21.39 4.25
N ARG A 206 0.11 -21.37 2.98
CA ARG A 206 0.97 -21.76 1.84
C ARG A 206 2.18 -20.82 1.75
N GLY A 207 3.39 -21.36 1.91
CA GLY A 207 4.63 -20.58 1.88
C GLY A 207 4.73 -19.52 2.98
N GLY A 208 4.09 -19.75 4.13
CA GLY A 208 4.08 -18.80 5.24
C GLY A 208 3.24 -17.55 4.98
N GLN A 209 2.34 -17.59 4.00
CA GLN A 209 1.56 -16.41 3.62
C GLN A 209 0.65 -15.92 4.75
N ASN A 210 0.01 -16.82 5.49
CA ASN A 210 -0.98 -16.44 6.50
C ASN A 210 -0.31 -15.76 7.70
N VAL A 211 0.74 -16.40 8.25
CA VAL A 211 1.54 -15.82 9.34
C VAL A 211 2.18 -14.49 8.96
N ARG A 212 2.65 -14.33 7.71
CA ARG A 212 3.23 -13.07 7.23
C ARG A 212 2.20 -11.96 7.16
N LEU A 213 1.02 -12.23 6.58
CA LEU A 213 -0.06 -11.25 6.51
C LEU A 213 -0.58 -10.87 7.91
N ALA A 214 -0.70 -11.84 8.82
CA ALA A 214 -1.09 -11.58 10.20
C ALA A 214 -0.04 -10.73 10.94
N SER A 215 1.25 -11.00 10.74
CA SER A 215 2.36 -10.22 11.29
C SER A 215 2.34 -8.77 10.75
N GLU A 216 2.19 -8.60 9.44
CA GLU A 216 2.07 -7.27 8.81
C GLU A 216 0.81 -6.51 9.27
N LEU A 217 -0.32 -7.20 9.45
CA LEU A 217 -1.58 -6.61 9.87
C LEU A 217 -1.56 -6.15 11.34
N THR A 218 -0.94 -6.94 12.21
CA THR A 218 -0.91 -6.70 13.66
C THR A 218 0.30 -5.88 14.08
N GLY A 219 1.37 -5.88 13.29
CA GLY A 219 2.66 -5.27 13.62
C GLY A 219 3.54 -6.12 14.55
N TRP A 220 3.07 -7.29 14.99
CA TRP A 220 3.77 -8.18 15.91
C TRP A 220 4.52 -9.28 15.16
N ARG A 221 5.70 -9.66 15.65
CA ARG A 221 6.39 -10.83 15.11
C ARG A 221 5.73 -12.10 15.64
N ILE A 222 5.06 -12.85 14.76
CA ILE A 222 4.31 -14.05 15.14
C ILE A 222 5.15 -15.31 14.87
N ASN A 223 5.43 -16.08 15.92
CA ASN A 223 6.03 -17.42 15.81
C ASN A 223 4.94 -18.46 16.07
N ILE A 224 4.74 -19.40 15.16
CA ILE A 224 3.73 -20.46 15.33
C ILE A 224 4.45 -21.75 15.65
N MET A 225 4.01 -22.42 16.72
CA MET A 225 4.62 -23.65 17.20
C MET A 225 3.58 -24.58 17.82
N THR A 226 3.95 -25.84 17.99
CA THR A 226 3.18 -26.83 18.72
C THR A 226 3.33 -26.65 20.23
N ALA A 227 2.45 -27.29 21.02
CA ALA A 227 2.57 -27.27 22.47
C ALA A 227 3.88 -27.90 22.98
N GLU A 228 4.41 -28.92 22.29
CA GLU A 228 5.69 -29.54 22.62
C GLU A 228 6.87 -28.60 22.34
N GLU A 229 6.88 -27.93 21.19
CA GLU A 229 7.89 -26.93 20.85
C GLU A 229 7.86 -25.72 21.79
N SER A 230 6.67 -25.26 22.17
CA SER A 230 6.52 -24.17 23.15
C SER A 230 7.08 -24.56 24.52
N ALA A 231 6.80 -25.78 24.99
CA ALA A 231 7.34 -26.26 26.26
C ALA A 231 8.87 -26.43 26.19
N ALA A 232 9.41 -26.91 25.06
CA ALA A 232 10.85 -27.03 24.85
C ALA A 232 11.54 -25.65 24.86
N LYS A 233 10.95 -24.66 24.18
CA LYS A 233 11.45 -23.28 24.14
C LYS A 233 11.45 -22.65 25.54
N GLN A 234 10.36 -22.79 26.30
CA GLN A 234 10.29 -22.29 27.67
C GLN A 234 11.34 -22.96 28.57
N ALA A 235 11.55 -24.26 28.45
CA ALA A 235 12.58 -24.97 29.22
C ALA A 235 14.00 -24.49 28.87
N GLU A 236 14.27 -24.18 27.59
CA GLU A 236 15.53 -23.59 27.15
C GLU A 236 15.73 -22.17 27.70
N GLU A 237 14.69 -21.33 27.64
CA GLU A 237 14.69 -19.97 28.18
C GLU A 237 14.94 -19.98 29.69
N SER A 238 14.16 -20.76 30.46
CA SER A 238 14.38 -20.93 31.91
C SER A 238 15.78 -21.49 32.22
N GLY A 239 16.30 -22.40 31.39
CA GLY A 239 17.66 -22.92 31.53
C GLY A 239 18.74 -21.83 31.33
N SER A 240 18.53 -20.93 30.37
CA SER A 240 19.42 -19.80 30.10
C SER A 240 19.41 -18.77 31.23
N ILE A 241 18.22 -18.44 31.76
CA ILE A 241 18.04 -17.53 32.90
C ILE A 241 18.65 -18.14 34.17
N ARG A 242 18.42 -19.44 34.42
CA ARG A 242 19.03 -20.16 35.55
C ARG A 242 20.54 -20.06 35.51
N LYS A 243 21.15 -20.29 34.34
CA LYS A 243 22.59 -20.16 34.16
C LYS A 243 23.07 -18.73 34.42
N LEU A 244 22.34 -17.72 33.93
CA LEU A 244 22.65 -16.32 34.17
C LEU A 244 22.64 -15.98 35.67
N PHE A 245 21.59 -16.38 36.40
CA PHE A 245 21.48 -16.13 37.84
C PHE A 245 22.57 -16.86 38.63
N VAL A 246 22.80 -18.15 38.37
CA VAL A 246 23.87 -18.91 39.04
C VAL A 246 25.23 -18.26 38.81
N GLU A 247 25.54 -17.84 37.58
CA GLU A 247 26.85 -17.26 37.25
C GLU A 247 27.02 -15.82 37.77
N LYS A 248 26.01 -14.97 37.63
CA LYS A 248 26.11 -13.53 37.91
C LYS A 248 25.71 -13.15 39.32
N LEU A 249 24.81 -13.88 39.95
CA LEU A 249 24.40 -13.65 41.34
C LEU A 249 25.17 -14.54 42.33
N ASP A 250 26.00 -15.48 41.84
CA ASP A 250 26.75 -16.44 42.67
C ASP A 250 25.83 -17.21 43.65
N VAL A 251 24.72 -17.72 43.10
CA VAL A 251 23.70 -18.48 43.83
C VAL A 251 23.70 -19.95 43.38
N ASP A 252 23.12 -20.83 44.19
CA ASP A 252 22.87 -22.19 43.76
C ASP A 252 21.65 -22.29 42.83
N ALA A 253 21.44 -23.49 42.27
CA ALA A 253 20.34 -23.73 41.34
C ALA A 253 18.97 -23.65 42.02
N GLU A 254 18.87 -23.91 43.34
CA GLU A 254 17.60 -23.87 44.06
C GLU A 254 17.10 -22.43 44.22
N VAL A 255 18.01 -21.51 44.59
CA VAL A 255 17.70 -20.07 44.68
C VAL A 255 17.40 -19.48 43.30
N ALA A 256 18.14 -19.88 42.26
CA ALA A 256 17.86 -19.44 40.89
C ALA A 256 16.48 -19.92 40.41
N ASP A 257 16.09 -21.15 40.75
CA ASP A 257 14.77 -21.70 40.38
C ASP A 257 13.63 -20.98 41.11
N LEU A 258 13.80 -20.64 42.39
CA LEU A 258 12.83 -19.82 43.13
C LEU A 258 12.60 -18.46 42.48
N LEU A 259 13.67 -17.78 42.03
CA LEU A 259 13.56 -16.51 41.32
C LEU A 259 12.80 -16.67 39.99
N ILE A 260 13.08 -17.73 39.23
CA ILE A 260 12.42 -17.98 37.94
C ILE A 260 10.93 -18.31 38.14
N ASP A 261 10.60 -19.11 39.14
CA ASP A 261 9.22 -19.51 39.45
C ASP A 261 8.37 -18.30 39.88
N GLU A 262 8.99 -17.30 40.51
CA GLU A 262 8.38 -16.01 40.87
C GLU A 262 8.37 -15.00 39.70
N GLY A 263 8.89 -15.40 38.53
CA GLY A 263 8.78 -14.63 37.28
C GLY A 263 9.95 -13.69 36.99
N PHE A 264 11.06 -13.76 37.72
CA PHE A 264 12.25 -12.97 37.41
C PHE A 264 12.97 -13.51 36.17
N THR A 265 13.16 -12.65 35.17
CA THR A 265 13.76 -12.98 33.88
C THR A 265 15.10 -12.28 33.62
N SER A 266 15.40 -11.22 34.37
CA SER A 266 16.61 -10.40 34.18
C SER A 266 17.30 -10.00 35.50
N LEU A 267 18.56 -9.59 35.42
CA LEU A 267 19.30 -9.08 36.58
C LEU A 267 18.77 -7.71 37.03
N GLU A 268 18.24 -6.94 36.10
CA GLU A 268 17.61 -5.63 36.32
C GLU A 268 16.39 -5.75 37.22
N GLU A 269 15.51 -6.73 36.95
CA GLU A 269 14.36 -7.01 37.80
C GLU A 269 14.82 -7.36 39.22
N VAL A 270 15.77 -8.29 39.36
CA VAL A 270 16.32 -8.66 40.67
C VAL A 270 16.92 -7.43 41.39
N ALA A 271 17.63 -6.56 40.68
CA ALA A 271 18.27 -5.38 41.28
C ALA A 271 17.28 -4.32 41.77
N TYR A 272 16.17 -4.10 41.05
CA TYR A 272 15.34 -2.90 41.20
C TYR A 272 13.90 -3.15 41.69
N VAL A 273 13.40 -4.38 41.65
CA VAL A 273 12.07 -4.74 42.19
C VAL A 273 11.93 -4.31 43.66
N PRO A 274 10.74 -3.84 44.09
CA PRO A 274 10.48 -3.48 45.48
C PRO A 274 10.85 -4.60 46.45
N LEU A 275 11.50 -4.23 47.56
CA LEU A 275 12.01 -5.22 48.52
C LEU A 275 10.89 -6.09 49.11
N GLN A 276 9.68 -5.55 49.25
CA GLN A 276 8.50 -6.29 49.67
C GLN A 276 8.15 -7.45 48.75
N GLU A 277 8.20 -7.28 47.42
CA GLU A 277 7.86 -8.35 46.46
C GLU A 277 8.86 -9.51 46.55
N MET A 278 10.15 -9.20 46.72
CA MET A 278 11.16 -10.23 46.94
C MET A 278 11.06 -10.94 48.30
N LEU A 279 10.52 -10.27 49.32
CA LEU A 279 10.29 -10.88 50.64
C LEU A 279 9.04 -11.77 50.68
N GLU A 280 8.17 -11.70 49.67
CA GLU A 280 7.02 -12.60 49.55
C GLU A 280 7.44 -14.01 49.08
N ILE A 281 8.62 -14.14 48.49
CA ILE A 281 9.21 -15.41 48.04
C ILE A 281 9.49 -16.30 49.25
N GLU A 282 8.93 -17.50 49.25
CA GLU A 282 9.11 -18.45 50.36
C GLU A 282 10.58 -18.88 50.46
N GLY A 283 11.17 -18.69 51.66
CA GLY A 283 12.56 -19.03 51.93
C GLY A 283 13.54 -17.87 51.84
N PHE A 284 13.09 -16.68 51.44
CA PHE A 284 13.93 -15.48 51.40
C PHE A 284 13.76 -14.65 52.68
N ASP A 285 14.87 -14.15 53.21
CA ASP A 285 14.90 -13.18 54.31
C ASP A 285 15.49 -11.83 53.86
N GLU A 286 15.37 -10.82 54.71
CA GLU A 286 15.79 -9.43 54.38
C GLU A 286 17.28 -9.33 54.06
N ASP A 287 18.11 -10.15 54.70
CA ASP A 287 19.55 -10.22 54.46
C ASP A 287 19.84 -10.84 53.09
N THR A 288 19.21 -11.98 52.77
CA THR A 288 19.36 -12.68 51.48
C THR A 288 18.89 -11.81 50.33
N VAL A 289 17.71 -11.18 50.43
CA VAL A 289 17.20 -10.27 49.40
C VAL A 289 18.15 -9.09 49.20
N SER A 290 18.63 -8.47 50.28
CA SER A 290 19.56 -7.35 50.18
C SER A 290 20.87 -7.77 49.50
N GLU A 291 21.38 -8.96 49.80
CA GLU A 291 22.58 -9.51 49.18
C GLU A 291 22.37 -9.79 47.69
N LEU A 292 21.29 -10.46 47.31
CA LEU A 292 20.94 -10.72 45.91
C LEU A 292 20.84 -9.44 45.09
N ARG A 293 20.17 -8.41 45.63
CA ARG A 293 20.05 -7.10 44.99
C ARG A 293 21.39 -6.42 44.80
N ASN A 294 22.27 -6.48 45.81
CA ASN A 294 23.59 -5.88 45.71
C ASN A 294 24.46 -6.62 44.68
N ARG A 295 24.45 -7.95 44.69
CA ARG A 295 25.16 -8.76 43.68
C ARG A 295 24.63 -8.51 42.27
N ALA A 296 23.31 -8.37 42.10
CA ALA A 296 22.71 -8.01 40.82
C ALA A 296 23.19 -6.64 40.34
N LYS A 297 23.19 -5.62 41.21
CA LYS A 297 23.71 -4.28 40.88
C LYS A 297 25.20 -4.29 40.54
N ASP A 298 26.00 -5.03 41.30
CA ASP A 298 27.44 -5.16 41.08
C ASP A 298 27.72 -5.90 39.75
N ALA A 299 26.94 -6.93 39.43
CA ALA A 299 27.02 -7.63 38.15
C ALA A 299 26.65 -6.71 36.98
N LEU A 300 25.54 -5.96 37.09
CA LEU A 300 25.13 -4.97 36.10
C LEU A 300 26.17 -3.88 35.91
N LEU A 301 26.74 -3.37 36.99
CA LEU A 301 27.83 -2.38 36.93
C LEU A 301 29.07 -2.96 36.24
N THR A 302 29.44 -4.20 36.57
CA THR A 302 30.57 -4.88 35.93
C THR A 302 30.33 -5.09 34.43
N MET A 303 29.10 -5.43 34.04
CA MET A 303 28.71 -5.57 32.64
C MET A 303 28.73 -4.24 31.91
N GLU A 304 28.26 -3.16 32.53
CA GLU A 304 28.29 -1.82 31.95
C GLU A 304 29.73 -1.30 31.81
N ILE A 305 30.59 -1.51 32.82
CA ILE A 305 32.02 -1.18 32.73
C ILE A 305 32.68 -1.99 31.62
N ALA A 306 32.43 -3.30 31.52
CA ALA A 306 32.97 -4.12 30.44
C ALA A 306 32.48 -3.66 29.06
N ARG A 307 31.23 -3.18 28.97
CA ARG A 307 30.69 -2.59 27.74
C ARG A 307 31.37 -1.26 27.41
N GLU A 308 31.59 -0.41 28.41
CA GLU A 308 32.28 0.88 28.25
C GLU A 308 33.75 0.68 27.88
N GLU A 309 34.45 -0.27 28.51
CA GLU A 309 35.82 -0.68 28.16
C GLU A 309 35.91 -1.17 26.71
N LYS A 310 34.95 -1.97 26.24
CA LYS A 310 34.90 -2.41 24.83
C LYS A 310 34.67 -1.25 23.87
N VAL A 311 33.81 -0.31 24.22
CA VAL A 311 33.66 0.94 23.46
C VAL A 311 34.99 1.72 23.48
N ASP A 312 35.71 1.68 24.60
CA ASP A 312 37.03 2.29 24.79
C ASP A 312 38.16 1.64 23.96
N GLU A 313 38.02 0.40 23.51
CA GLU A 313 38.96 -0.26 22.60
C GLU A 313 38.88 0.26 21.15
N VAL A 314 37.78 0.89 20.79
CA VAL A 314 37.52 1.40 19.44
C VAL A 314 38.08 2.82 19.28
N SER A 315 38.65 3.16 18.12
CA SER A 315 39.22 4.48 17.84
C SER A 315 38.20 5.61 18.03
N GLN A 316 38.68 6.78 18.47
CA GLN A 316 37.84 7.96 18.69
C GLN A 316 37.10 8.39 17.40
N ASP A 317 37.74 8.29 16.24
CA ASP A 317 37.15 8.61 14.94
C ASP A 317 35.96 7.72 14.56
N LEU A 318 35.95 6.47 15.05
CA LEU A 318 34.82 5.55 14.85
C LEU A 318 33.72 5.81 15.88
N ARG A 319 34.05 6.18 17.13
CA ARG A 319 33.03 6.54 18.14
C ARG A 319 32.30 7.83 17.82
N ASP A 320 33.00 8.82 17.28
CA ASP A 320 32.45 10.12 16.92
C ASP A 320 31.64 10.07 15.60
N LEU A 321 31.52 8.90 14.98
CA LEU A 321 30.77 8.71 13.75
C LEU A 321 29.25 8.78 14.02
N GLU A 322 28.66 9.90 13.63
CA GLU A 322 27.23 10.16 13.75
C GLU A 322 26.36 9.03 13.16
N GLY A 323 25.59 8.36 14.02
CA GLY A 323 24.68 7.27 13.66
C GLY A 323 25.01 5.94 14.35
N LEU A 324 26.19 5.84 14.98
CA LEU A 324 26.55 4.71 15.83
C LEU A 324 26.08 4.96 17.28
N ASN A 325 25.51 3.93 17.90
CA ASN A 325 25.20 3.90 19.32
C ASN A 325 26.22 3.00 20.05
N HIS A 326 26.27 3.10 21.38
CA HIS A 326 27.21 2.31 22.20
C HIS A 326 27.04 0.79 22.02
N ASP A 327 25.83 0.32 21.69
CA ASP A 327 25.57 -1.10 21.44
C ASP A 327 26.23 -1.61 20.15
N VAL A 328 26.06 -0.86 19.05
CA VAL A 328 26.65 -1.18 17.76
C VAL A 328 28.18 -1.07 17.84
N ILE A 329 28.72 -0.06 18.54
CA ILE A 329 30.17 0.07 18.73
C ILE A 329 30.74 -1.13 19.50
N GLY A 330 30.07 -1.58 20.57
CA GLY A 330 30.47 -2.79 21.30
C GLY A 330 30.48 -4.05 20.41
N LYS A 331 29.45 -4.23 19.57
CA LYS A 331 29.38 -5.37 18.63
C LYS A 331 30.44 -5.29 17.52
N LEU A 332 30.77 -4.08 17.07
CA LEU A 332 31.87 -3.86 16.12
C LEU A 332 33.22 -4.25 16.74
N ALA A 333 33.46 -3.85 17.99
CA ALA A 333 34.67 -4.23 18.74
C ALA A 333 34.78 -5.76 18.89
N ASP A 334 33.69 -6.44 19.24
CA ASP A 334 33.64 -7.92 19.34
C ASP A 334 33.92 -8.61 18.00
N GLY A 335 33.57 -7.97 16.89
CA GLY A 335 33.90 -8.43 15.53
C GLY A 335 35.29 -8.02 15.03
N GLY A 336 36.13 -7.42 15.88
CA GLY A 336 37.50 -7.01 15.55
C GLY A 336 37.59 -5.71 14.73
N ILE A 337 36.53 -4.90 14.72
CA ILE A 337 36.47 -3.63 13.99
C ILE A 337 36.78 -2.51 14.97
N HIS A 338 38.00 -2.00 14.92
CA HIS A 338 38.50 -1.03 15.90
C HIS A 338 38.63 0.38 15.32
N THR A 339 38.67 0.54 14.00
CA THR A 339 38.88 1.84 13.35
C THR A 339 37.78 2.21 12.38
N ARG A 340 37.70 3.51 12.06
CA ARG A 340 36.78 4.01 11.03
C ARG A 340 37.06 3.39 9.67
N ASP A 341 38.31 3.09 9.37
CA ASP A 341 38.72 2.40 8.14
C ASP A 341 38.24 0.95 8.13
N ASP A 342 38.34 0.23 9.25
CA ASP A 342 37.83 -1.14 9.37
C ASP A 342 36.31 -1.19 9.08
N LEU A 343 35.55 -0.21 9.59
CA LEU A 343 34.11 -0.08 9.27
C LEU A 343 33.87 0.28 7.80
N ALA A 344 34.72 1.11 7.20
CA ALA A 344 34.61 1.52 5.81
C ALA A 344 34.88 0.37 4.81
N ASP A 345 35.71 -0.60 5.21
CA ASP A 345 36.05 -1.78 4.40
C ASP A 345 34.98 -2.88 4.43
N LEU A 346 34.07 -2.86 5.41
CA LEU A 346 33.01 -3.87 5.52
C LEU A 346 32.00 -3.83 4.35
N ALA A 347 31.47 -5.00 4.03
CA ALA A 347 30.26 -5.13 3.21
C ALA A 347 29.01 -4.86 4.07
N VAL A 348 27.92 -4.44 3.41
CA VAL A 348 26.64 -4.17 4.08
C VAL A 348 26.12 -5.42 4.79
N ASP A 349 26.19 -6.57 4.12
CA ASP A 349 25.69 -7.84 4.66
C ASP A 349 26.48 -8.27 5.92
N GLU A 350 27.80 -8.05 5.94
CA GLU A 350 28.66 -8.37 7.08
C GLU A 350 28.31 -7.49 8.30
N LEU A 351 28.09 -6.20 8.08
CA LEU A 351 27.71 -5.27 9.15
C LEU A 351 26.33 -5.62 9.73
N VAL A 352 25.36 -5.98 8.88
CA VAL A 352 24.02 -6.40 9.30
C VAL A 352 24.10 -7.67 10.13
N GLU A 353 24.88 -8.67 9.69
CA GLU A 353 25.04 -9.94 10.40
C GLU A 353 25.69 -9.75 11.78
N MET A 354 26.69 -8.87 11.87
CA MET A 354 27.41 -8.62 13.13
C MET A 354 26.61 -7.80 14.14
N THR A 355 25.90 -6.77 13.68
CA THR A 355 25.34 -5.75 14.58
C THR A 355 23.82 -5.83 14.73
N GLY A 356 23.14 -6.50 13.78
CA GLY A 356 21.68 -6.60 13.73
C GLY A 356 20.97 -5.32 13.30
N VAL A 357 21.71 -4.32 12.82
CA VAL A 357 21.12 -3.09 12.25
C VAL A 357 20.47 -3.38 10.91
N ASP A 358 19.50 -2.55 10.51
CA ASP A 358 18.86 -2.72 9.21
C ASP A 358 19.81 -2.40 8.04
N GLU A 359 19.52 -2.96 6.86
CA GLU A 359 20.36 -2.83 5.66
C GLU A 359 20.55 -1.37 5.22
N ALA A 360 19.52 -0.52 5.39
CA ALA A 360 19.60 0.88 5.01
C ALA A 360 20.51 1.67 5.97
N GLN A 361 20.41 1.39 7.27
CA GLN A 361 21.27 1.93 8.30
C GLN A 361 22.71 1.46 8.14
N ALA A 362 22.95 0.16 7.90
CA ALA A 362 24.27 -0.39 7.63
C ALA A 362 24.94 0.31 6.43
N LYS A 363 24.20 0.48 5.33
CA LYS A 363 24.70 1.19 4.14
C LYS A 363 25.04 2.65 4.42
N ALA A 364 24.20 3.35 5.20
CA ALA A 364 24.45 4.73 5.58
C ALA A 364 25.71 4.88 6.45
N LEU A 365 25.90 3.97 7.41
CA LEU A 365 27.07 3.92 8.29
C LEU A 365 28.36 3.67 7.51
N ILE A 366 28.39 2.70 6.61
CA ILE A 366 29.57 2.39 5.78
C ILE A 366 29.90 3.56 4.83
N MET A 367 28.89 4.18 4.19
CA MET A 367 29.09 5.35 3.34
C MET A 367 29.71 6.52 4.13
N LYS A 368 29.19 6.76 5.33
CA LYS A 368 29.68 7.82 6.22
C LYS A 368 31.08 7.52 6.74
N ALA A 369 31.36 6.25 7.05
CA ALA A 369 32.70 5.79 7.35
C ALA A 369 33.65 6.06 6.20
N ARG A 370 33.25 5.94 4.93
CA ARG A 370 34.09 6.24 3.75
C ARG A 370 34.26 7.72 3.41
N GLU A 371 33.46 8.64 3.96
CA GLU A 371 33.51 10.06 3.58
C GLU A 371 34.89 10.71 3.78
N HIS A 372 35.67 10.27 4.78
CA HIS A 372 37.02 10.83 5.00
C HIS A 372 38.03 10.40 3.94
N TRP A 373 37.78 9.35 3.15
CA TRP A 373 38.61 8.99 2.00
C TRP A 373 38.43 9.93 0.81
N PHE A 374 37.32 10.68 0.79
CA PHE A 374 36.97 11.60 -0.30
C PHE A 374 37.27 13.07 0.02
N ASN A 375 37.81 13.37 1.20
CA ASN A 375 38.18 14.72 1.65
C ASN A 375 39.67 15.01 1.57
#